data_AF-A0A7J7Q6Q2-F1
#
_entry.id   AF-A0A7J7Q6Q2-F1
#
_cell.length_a   1.000
_cell.length_b   1.000
_cell.length_c   1.000
_cell.angle_alpha   90.00
_cell.angle_beta   90.00
_cell.angle_gamma   90.00
#
_symmetry.space_group_name_H-M   'P 1'
#
loop_
_entity.id
_entity.type
_entity.pdbx_description
1 polymer ?
#
loop_
_entity_poly.entity_id
_entity_poly.type
_entity_poly.pdbx_seq_one_letter_code
_entity_poly.pdbx_strand_id
1 'polypeptide(L)'
;MTVDCCENGVHSHAGSECSSEDFDVCFICLDGPRQQESLVSPCSCPRKVHAACLAKWQLNCAGKDEETRCRFCHSVLPDWRPALTPQQLKPAASVMSVRYRGVTYRITYTPGPDGLEHFLATLQAIGIKVASASQVTFLCRSPDTGEEMSLKGLKAFDAAAYCASITAAKRVLKDADKRQRKLVAQQQQLQQLQQQQQEVEVDTSPHSDHDLGVRPESG
;
A
#
# COMPACT_ATOMS: atom_id res chain seq x y z
N MET A 1 65.31 58.48 13.77
CA MET A 1 65.30 57.55 12.62
C MET A 1 64.11 56.63 12.83
N THR A 2 63.12 56.71 11.91
CA THR A 2 62.01 55.76 11.64
C THR A 2 61.21 55.28 12.86
N VAL A 3 60.10 55.90 13.28
CA VAL A 3 58.74 55.93 12.67
C VAL A 3 58.43 54.77 11.73
N ASP A 4 57.62 53.83 12.22
CA ASP A 4 56.78 52.98 11.39
C ASP A 4 55.39 52.90 12.03
N CYS A 5 54.40 53.34 11.25
CA CYS A 5 52.99 53.43 11.58
C CYS A 5 52.31 52.13 11.12
N CYS A 6 51.63 51.43 12.01
CA CYS A 6 50.59 50.49 11.59
C CYS A 6 49.23 51.06 11.96
N GLU A 7 48.53 51.49 10.92
CA GLU A 7 47.20 52.09 10.94
C GLU A 7 46.13 51.15 11.49
N ASN A 8 45.24 51.77 12.27
CA ASN A 8 43.96 51.24 12.67
C ASN A 8 43.05 51.05 11.45
N GLY A 9 42.58 49.82 11.24
CA GLY A 9 41.46 49.51 10.36
C GLY A 9 40.34 48.87 11.17
N VAL A 10 39.52 49.69 11.83
CA VAL A 10 38.25 49.28 12.44
C VAL A 10 37.16 49.43 11.37
N HIS A 11 36.74 48.32 10.77
CA HIS A 11 35.45 48.21 10.08
C HIS A 11 34.91 46.81 10.40
N SER A 12 34.03 46.71 11.39
CA SER A 12 32.57 46.78 11.21
C SER A 12 31.98 45.47 10.69
N HIS A 13 31.36 44.76 11.64
CA HIS A 13 30.15 43.95 11.48
C HIS A 13 29.88 43.34 10.10
N ALA A 14 30.33 42.10 9.93
CA ALA A 14 29.46 41.06 9.40
C ALA A 14 29.60 39.86 10.34
N GLY A 15 29.03 40.00 11.54
CA GLY A 15 28.55 38.84 12.26
C GLY A 15 27.56 38.19 11.30
N SER A 16 28.01 37.15 10.61
CA SER A 16 27.12 36.21 9.95
C SER A 16 26.25 35.68 11.07
N GLU A 17 25.05 36.23 11.16
CA GLU A 17 23.97 35.68 11.95
C GLU A 17 23.78 34.28 11.38
N CYS A 18 24.48 33.31 11.96
CA CYS A 18 24.10 31.92 11.85
C CYS A 18 22.78 31.81 12.59
N SER A 19 21.70 32.24 11.93
CA SER A 19 20.36 31.81 12.29
C SER A 19 20.38 30.30 12.15
N SER A 20 20.75 29.65 13.24
CA SER A 20 20.49 28.25 13.52
C SER A 20 18.97 28.14 13.65
N GLU A 21 18.28 28.32 12.53
CA GLU A 21 17.02 27.65 12.30
C GLU A 21 17.40 26.18 12.32
N ASP A 22 17.41 25.59 13.53
CA ASP A 22 17.41 24.15 13.73
C ASP A 22 16.15 23.65 13.05
N PHE A 23 16.24 23.47 11.73
CA PHE A 23 15.14 22.96 10.95
C PHE A 23 14.84 21.58 11.51
N ASP A 24 13.61 21.42 12.01
CA ASP A 24 13.11 20.12 12.36
C ASP A 24 13.20 19.25 11.11
N VAL A 25 14.11 18.28 11.14
CA VAL A 25 14.28 17.27 10.08
C VAL A 25 13.90 15.91 10.62
N CYS A 26 13.38 15.07 9.73
CA CYS A 26 13.11 13.67 10.02
C CYS A 26 14.43 12.96 10.33
N PHE A 27 14.58 12.37 11.51
CA PHE A 27 15.82 11.68 11.87
C PHE A 27 16.10 10.41 11.02
N ILE A 28 15.15 9.94 10.22
CA ILE A 28 15.29 8.74 9.37
C ILE A 28 15.70 9.13 7.95
N CYS A 29 14.97 10.04 7.30
CA CYS A 29 15.25 10.41 5.90
C CYS A 29 16.01 11.73 5.75
N LEU A 30 16.20 12.48 6.84
CA LEU A 30 16.87 13.78 6.90
C LEU A 30 16.16 14.92 6.15
N ASP A 31 14.92 14.69 5.66
CA ASP A 31 14.08 15.73 5.05
C ASP A 31 13.25 16.49 6.09
N GLY A 32 12.91 17.74 5.79
CA GLY A 32 11.96 18.53 6.58
C GLY A 32 10.50 18.06 6.46
N PRO A 33 9.55 18.81 7.04
CA PRO A 33 8.11 18.56 6.91
C PRO A 33 7.66 18.56 5.44
N ARG A 34 6.76 17.63 5.07
CA ARG A 34 6.18 17.54 3.72
C ARG A 34 4.78 18.15 3.73
N GLN A 35 4.30 18.64 2.58
CA GLN A 35 2.94 19.22 2.45
C GLN A 35 1.82 18.28 2.93
N GLN A 36 2.01 16.97 2.77
CA GLN A 36 1.03 15.94 3.16
C GLN A 36 1.39 15.21 4.45
N GLU A 37 2.56 15.50 5.05
CA GLU A 37 3.06 14.76 6.20
C GLU A 37 3.99 15.65 7.06
N SER A 38 3.47 16.10 8.20
CA SER A 38 4.25 16.84 9.19
C SER A 38 5.13 15.90 10.02
N LEU A 39 6.17 16.46 10.63
CA LEU A 39 7.02 15.74 11.55
C LEU A 39 6.31 15.55 12.90
N VAL A 40 6.37 14.34 13.44
CA VAL A 40 5.79 13.98 14.73
C VAL A 40 6.88 13.62 15.74
N SER A 41 6.54 13.72 17.03
CA SER A 41 7.37 13.25 18.15
C SER A 41 6.67 12.05 18.80
N PRO A 42 6.96 10.80 18.37
CA PRO A 42 6.23 9.62 18.81
C PRO A 42 6.52 9.23 20.27
N CYS A 43 7.52 9.86 20.89
CA CYS A 43 7.92 9.66 22.28
C CYS A 43 8.64 10.91 22.81
N SER A 44 9.05 10.91 24.07
CA SER A 44 9.74 12.03 24.73
C SER A 44 11.19 12.25 24.27
N CYS A 45 11.69 11.51 23.29
CA CYS A 45 13.01 11.78 22.72
C CYS A 45 12.98 13.07 21.89
N PRO A 46 14.09 13.83 21.83
CA PRO A 46 14.14 15.13 21.15
C PRO A 46 14.09 15.05 19.61
N ARG A 47 13.85 13.87 19.04
CA ARG A 47 13.92 13.63 17.59
C ARG A 47 12.54 13.58 16.97
N LYS A 48 12.37 14.32 15.88
CA LYS A 48 11.14 14.31 15.07
C LYS A 48 11.28 13.41 13.84
N VAL A 49 10.16 12.88 13.38
CA VAL A 49 10.13 11.87 12.31
C VAL A 49 8.83 11.97 11.52
N HIS A 50 8.86 11.63 10.22
CA HIS A 50 7.63 11.37 9.46
C HIS A 50 6.97 10.08 9.97
N ALA A 51 5.63 10.06 10.07
CA ALA A 51 4.90 8.88 10.53
C ALA A 51 5.15 7.65 9.63
N ALA A 52 5.20 7.84 8.32
CA ALA A 52 5.50 6.81 7.34
C ALA A 52 6.95 6.30 7.45
N CYS A 53 7.92 7.20 7.69
CA CYS A 53 9.31 6.78 7.91
C CYS A 53 9.45 5.93 9.17
N LEU A 54 8.82 6.34 10.27
CA LEU A 54 8.78 5.57 11.50
C LEU A 54 8.14 4.19 11.26
N ALA A 55 7.00 4.17 10.57
CA ALA A 55 6.27 2.94 10.30
C ALA A 55 7.06 1.95 9.42
N LYS A 56 7.78 2.44 8.40
CA LYS A 56 8.70 1.63 7.59
C LYS A 56 9.83 1.04 8.45
N TRP A 57 10.39 1.85 9.33
CA TRP A 57 11.43 1.40 10.24
C TRP A 57 10.90 0.35 11.23
N GLN A 58 9.72 0.55 11.82
CA GLN A 58 9.06 -0.43 12.69
C GLN A 58 8.83 -1.75 11.95
N LEU A 59 8.32 -1.70 10.72
CA LEU A 59 8.11 -2.88 9.88
C LEU A 59 9.43 -3.62 9.57
N ASN A 60 10.51 -2.89 9.27
CA ASN A 60 11.84 -3.49 9.10
C ASN A 60 12.41 -4.09 10.40
N CYS A 61 11.92 -3.63 11.54
CA CYS A 61 12.24 -4.18 12.86
C CYS A 61 11.26 -5.25 13.33
N ALA A 62 10.36 -5.74 12.47
CA ALA A 62 9.32 -6.68 12.88
C ALA A 62 9.87 -7.87 13.67
N GLY A 63 9.22 -8.18 14.78
CA GLY A 63 9.62 -9.22 15.73
C GLY A 63 10.74 -8.84 16.71
N LYS A 64 11.20 -7.58 16.68
CA LYS A 64 12.13 -7.00 17.66
C LYS A 64 11.40 -5.97 18.53
N ASP A 65 12.02 -5.58 19.64
CA ASP A 65 11.44 -4.58 20.54
C ASP A 65 11.25 -3.23 19.83
N GLU A 66 12.16 -2.89 18.92
CA GLU A 66 12.09 -1.68 18.09
C GLU A 66 10.84 -1.58 17.20
N GLU A 67 10.14 -2.68 16.93
CA GLU A 67 8.86 -2.63 16.23
C GLU A 67 7.81 -1.82 17.02
N THR A 68 7.81 -1.94 18.35
CA THR A 68 6.74 -1.40 19.21
C THR A 68 7.25 -0.43 20.27
N ARG A 69 8.56 -0.31 20.47
CA ARG A 69 9.16 0.53 21.51
C ARG A 69 10.32 1.35 20.99
N CYS A 70 10.46 2.56 21.51
CA CYS A 70 11.60 3.41 21.20
C CYS A 70 12.90 2.78 21.73
N ARG A 71 13.93 2.68 20.89
CA ARG A 71 15.25 2.12 21.27
C ARG A 71 15.97 2.91 22.39
N PHE A 72 15.56 4.15 22.64
CA PHE A 72 16.28 5.07 23.52
C PHE A 72 15.54 5.28 24.86
N CYS A 73 14.24 5.56 24.81
CA CYS A 73 13.43 5.79 26.01
C CYS A 73 12.45 4.65 26.33
N HIS A 74 12.38 3.61 25.49
CA HIS A 74 11.51 2.42 25.65
C HIS A 74 10.00 2.68 25.71
N SER A 75 9.56 3.93 25.51
CA SER A 75 8.15 4.28 25.32
C SER A 75 7.53 3.50 24.17
N VAL A 76 6.26 3.14 24.33
CA VAL A 76 5.47 2.47 23.30
C VAL A 76 5.30 3.41 22.11
N LEU A 77 5.64 2.93 20.92
CA LEU A 77 5.49 3.63 19.65
C LEU A 77 4.06 3.43 19.11
N PRO A 78 3.57 4.35 18.26
CA PRO A 78 2.28 4.17 17.60
C PRO A 78 2.27 2.92 16.70
N ASP A 79 1.07 2.39 16.44
CA ASP A 79 0.91 1.30 15.47
C ASP A 79 1.33 1.78 14.07
N TRP A 80 2.18 0.99 13.41
CA TRP A 80 2.74 1.33 12.10
C TRP A 80 1.73 1.11 10.96
N ARG A 81 0.73 0.23 11.18
CA ARG A 81 -0.20 -0.22 10.14
C ARG A 81 -1.00 0.91 9.48
N PRO A 82 -1.59 1.89 10.21
CA PRO A 82 -2.35 2.97 9.59
C PRO A 82 -1.49 3.89 8.72
N ALA A 83 -0.21 4.09 9.08
CA ALA A 83 0.70 4.96 8.34
C ALA A 83 1.19 4.33 7.01
N LEU A 84 1.24 3.00 6.92
CA LEU A 84 1.63 2.29 5.69
C LEU A 84 0.46 1.79 4.85
N THR A 85 -0.77 1.79 5.39
CA THR A 85 -1.92 1.21 4.70
C THR A 85 -2.71 2.31 3.99
N PRO A 86 -2.78 2.28 2.65
CA PRO A 86 -3.65 3.20 1.92
C PRO A 86 -5.10 3.11 2.41
N GLN A 87 -5.75 4.25 2.61
CA GLN A 87 -7.08 4.33 3.23
C GLN A 87 -8.17 3.49 2.53
N GLN A 88 -8.01 3.22 1.24
CA GLN A 88 -8.97 2.43 0.46
C GLN A 88 -8.81 0.92 0.67
N LEU A 89 -7.72 0.47 1.30
CA LEU A 89 -7.42 -0.95 1.49
C LEU A 89 -7.80 -1.40 2.89
N LYS A 90 -8.63 -2.44 2.95
CA LYS A 90 -8.94 -3.17 4.18
C LYS A 90 -8.24 -4.52 4.14
N PRO A 91 -7.61 -4.98 5.25
CA PRO A 91 -7.05 -6.33 5.33
C PRO A 91 -8.03 -7.38 4.83
N ALA A 92 -7.58 -8.23 3.90
CA ALA A 92 -8.38 -9.33 3.35
C ALA A 92 -7.78 -10.68 3.75
N ALA A 93 -8.62 -11.72 3.78
CA ALA A 93 -8.15 -13.09 3.98
C ALA A 93 -7.07 -13.44 2.94
N SER A 94 -5.98 -14.04 3.40
CA SER A 94 -4.85 -14.38 2.55
C SER A 94 -4.30 -15.76 2.87
N VAL A 95 -3.51 -16.31 1.94
CA VAL A 95 -2.89 -17.63 2.04
C VAL A 95 -1.39 -17.44 1.97
N MET A 96 -0.66 -18.14 2.85
CA MET A 96 0.79 -18.10 2.88
C MET A 96 1.37 -19.26 2.07
N SER A 97 2.33 -18.97 1.20
CA SER A 97 3.08 -19.99 0.46
C SER A 97 4.36 -20.31 1.21
N VAL A 98 4.47 -21.53 1.72
CA VAL A 98 5.65 -22.00 2.47
C VAL A 98 6.46 -22.92 1.58
N ARG A 99 7.71 -22.54 1.29
CA ARG A 99 8.65 -23.35 0.51
C ARG A 99 9.61 -24.09 1.43
N TYR A 100 9.58 -25.41 1.41
CA TYR A 100 10.45 -26.25 2.23
C TYR A 100 10.95 -27.44 1.42
N ARG A 101 12.29 -27.64 1.38
CA ARG A 101 12.97 -28.71 0.62
C ARG A 101 12.50 -28.81 -0.85
N GLY A 102 12.29 -27.65 -1.49
CA GLY A 102 11.85 -27.58 -2.89
C GLY A 102 10.33 -27.72 -3.10
N VAL A 103 9.57 -28.16 -2.09
CA VAL A 103 8.11 -28.29 -2.15
C VAL A 103 7.46 -26.99 -1.67
N THR A 104 6.34 -26.60 -2.30
CA THR A 104 5.56 -25.42 -1.91
C THR A 104 4.22 -25.84 -1.34
N TYR A 105 3.96 -25.46 -0.09
CA TYR A 105 2.71 -25.68 0.63
C TYR A 105 1.91 -24.39 0.68
N ARG A 106 0.60 -24.47 0.50
CA ARG A 106 -0.30 -23.30 0.64
C ARG A 106 -1.06 -23.46 1.94
N ILE A 107 -0.84 -22.53 2.87
CA ILE A 107 -1.37 -22.61 4.23
C ILE A 107 -2.31 -21.43 4.48
N THR A 108 -3.53 -21.75 4.88
CA THR A 108 -4.48 -20.78 5.45
C THR A 108 -4.11 -20.52 6.89
N TYR A 109 -4.21 -19.27 7.33
CA TYR A 109 -3.90 -18.86 8.69
C TYR A 109 -4.82 -17.71 9.10
N THR A 110 -4.94 -17.51 10.41
CA THR A 110 -5.65 -16.37 11.00
C THR A 110 -4.60 -15.37 11.49
N PRO A 111 -4.71 -14.05 11.24
CA PRO A 111 -3.83 -13.07 11.86
C PRO A 111 -4.02 -13.00 13.38
N GLY A 112 -2.96 -12.67 14.14
CA GLY A 112 -3.01 -12.50 15.59
C GLY A 112 -2.34 -13.63 16.38
N PRO A 113 -2.37 -13.55 17.73
CA PRO A 113 -1.58 -14.42 18.62
C PRO A 113 -1.91 -15.91 18.44
N ASP A 114 -3.21 -16.25 18.42
CA ASP A 114 -3.66 -17.62 18.17
C ASP A 114 -3.28 -18.11 16.76
N GLY A 115 -3.17 -17.17 15.83
CA GLY A 115 -2.80 -17.41 14.45
C GLY A 115 -1.45 -18.08 14.26
N LEU A 116 -0.46 -17.66 15.04
CA LEU A 116 0.89 -18.21 14.99
C LEU A 116 0.92 -19.66 15.45
N GLU A 117 0.21 -19.98 16.53
CA GLU A 117 0.15 -21.36 17.06
C GLU A 117 -0.47 -22.32 16.05
N HIS A 118 -1.60 -21.93 15.44
CA HIS A 118 -2.23 -22.72 14.38
C HIS A 118 -1.33 -22.87 13.15
N PHE A 119 -0.60 -21.81 12.79
CA PHE A 119 0.36 -21.86 11.70
C PHE A 119 1.48 -22.87 11.99
N LEU A 120 2.05 -22.85 13.20
CA LEU A 120 3.10 -23.79 13.62
C LEU A 120 2.58 -25.23 13.69
N ALA A 121 1.38 -25.45 14.23
CA ALA A 121 0.74 -26.76 14.25
C ALA A 121 0.53 -27.30 12.83
N THR A 122 0.13 -26.44 11.88
CA THR A 122 -0.02 -26.82 10.47
C THR A 122 1.32 -27.21 9.86
N LEU A 123 2.39 -26.44 10.11
CA LEU A 123 3.75 -26.78 9.65
C LEU A 123 4.22 -28.14 10.21
N GLN A 124 3.97 -28.41 11.49
CA GLN A 124 4.33 -29.67 12.11
C GLN A 124 3.56 -30.85 11.51
N ALA A 125 2.26 -30.68 11.24
CA ALA A 125 1.43 -31.71 10.62
C ALA A 125 1.90 -32.12 9.21
N ILE A 126 2.46 -31.17 8.45
CA ILE A 126 3.05 -31.45 7.12
C ILE A 126 4.52 -31.90 7.18
N GLY A 127 5.05 -32.16 8.38
CA GLY A 127 6.40 -32.68 8.59
C GLY A 127 7.52 -31.63 8.56
N ILE A 128 7.18 -30.34 8.63
CA ILE A 128 8.14 -29.24 8.72
C ILE A 128 8.42 -28.95 10.20
N LYS A 129 9.58 -29.37 10.68
CA LYS A 129 10.04 -29.05 12.04
C LYS A 129 10.79 -27.72 12.04
N VAL A 130 10.20 -26.70 12.64
CA VAL A 130 10.86 -25.41 12.88
C VAL A 130 11.67 -25.55 14.17
N ALA A 131 12.98 -25.80 14.05
CA ALA A 131 13.85 -26.06 15.19
C ALA A 131 14.24 -24.76 15.91
N SER A 132 14.36 -23.65 15.18
CA SER A 132 14.56 -22.32 15.77
C SER A 132 13.68 -21.28 15.09
N ALA A 133 13.31 -20.25 15.86
CA ALA A 133 12.58 -19.11 15.32
C ALA A 133 13.34 -18.43 14.16
N SER A 134 14.67 -18.42 14.19
CA SER A 134 15.55 -17.78 13.20
C SER A 134 15.59 -18.46 11.83
N GLN A 135 15.09 -19.69 11.70
CA GLN A 135 15.06 -20.42 10.42
C GLN A 135 13.92 -19.98 9.49
N VAL A 136 12.96 -19.21 10.00
CA VAL A 136 11.82 -18.74 9.20
C VAL A 136 12.11 -17.34 8.66
N THR A 137 12.00 -17.21 7.34
CA THR A 137 12.04 -15.92 6.64
C THR A 137 10.74 -15.76 5.87
N PHE A 138 10.02 -14.69 6.17
CA PHE A 138 8.82 -14.30 5.47
C PHE A 138 9.20 -13.35 4.33
N LEU A 139 8.80 -13.70 3.11
CA LEU A 139 8.91 -12.81 1.96
C LEU A 139 7.56 -12.15 1.73
N CYS A 140 7.51 -10.83 1.85
CA CYS A 140 6.28 -10.05 1.73
C CYS A 140 6.50 -8.79 0.89
N ARG A 141 5.43 -8.05 0.64
CA ARG A 141 5.46 -6.77 -0.06
C ARG A 141 5.03 -5.65 0.87
N SER A 142 5.69 -4.51 0.81
CA SER A 142 5.35 -3.35 1.65
C SER A 142 3.91 -2.90 1.38
N PRO A 143 3.10 -2.60 2.41
CA PRO A 143 1.71 -2.16 2.24
C PRO A 143 1.55 -0.88 1.42
N ASP A 144 2.52 0.03 1.48
CA ASP A 144 2.51 1.31 0.76
C ASP A 144 3.06 1.17 -0.67
N THR A 145 4.34 0.83 -0.82
CA THR A 145 5.06 0.81 -2.11
C THR A 145 4.82 -0.46 -2.92
N GLY A 146 4.54 -1.59 -2.26
CA GLY A 146 4.49 -2.91 -2.89
C GLY A 146 5.85 -3.52 -3.21
N GLU A 147 6.94 -2.89 -2.77
CA GLU A 147 8.31 -3.39 -2.88
C GLU A 147 8.48 -4.67 -2.06
N GLU A 148 9.31 -5.58 -2.56
CA GLU A 148 9.58 -6.84 -1.87
C GLU A 148 10.49 -6.62 -0.67
N MET A 149 10.17 -7.29 0.44
CA MET A 149 10.93 -7.24 1.68
C MET A 149 10.95 -8.60 2.35
N SER A 150 11.97 -8.81 3.19
CA SER A 150 12.14 -10.05 3.96
C SER A 150 12.10 -9.77 5.45
N LEU A 151 11.17 -10.42 6.16
CA LEU A 151 11.09 -10.35 7.62
C LEU A 151 11.61 -11.66 8.20
N LYS A 152 12.47 -11.59 9.21
CA LYS A 152 13.16 -12.76 9.76
C LYS A 152 12.64 -13.08 11.14
N GLY A 153 12.50 -14.37 11.44
CA GLY A 153 12.07 -14.83 12.75
C GLY A 153 10.57 -15.05 12.83
N LEU A 154 10.14 -16.06 13.59
CA LEU A 154 8.72 -16.32 13.88
C LEU A 154 8.00 -15.12 14.52
N LYS A 155 8.71 -14.29 15.28
CA LYS A 155 8.15 -13.07 15.88
C LYS A 155 7.68 -12.04 14.86
N ALA A 156 8.14 -12.12 13.61
CA ALA A 156 7.68 -11.26 12.53
C ALA A 156 6.40 -11.79 11.83
N PHE A 157 5.80 -12.88 12.32
CA PHE A 157 4.62 -13.50 11.72
C PHE A 157 3.47 -12.52 11.56
N ASP A 158 3.12 -11.75 12.59
CA ASP A 158 1.98 -10.83 12.54
C ASP A 158 2.19 -9.71 11.51
N ALA A 159 3.41 -9.18 11.40
CA ALA A 159 3.75 -8.20 10.39
C ALA A 159 3.68 -8.81 8.97
N ALA A 160 4.21 -10.02 8.78
CA ALA A 160 4.14 -10.73 7.50
C ALA A 160 2.70 -11.06 7.09
N ALA A 161 1.90 -11.54 8.04
CA ALA A 161 0.46 -11.81 7.92
C ALA A 161 -0.28 -10.55 7.48
N TYR A 162 0.01 -9.41 8.12
CA TYR A 162 -0.59 -8.14 7.74
C TYR A 162 -0.21 -7.71 6.32
N CYS A 163 1.07 -7.74 5.95
CA CYS A 163 1.52 -7.43 4.60
C CYS A 163 0.85 -8.33 3.54
N ALA A 164 0.68 -9.63 3.84
CA ALA A 164 -0.02 -10.57 2.97
C ALA A 164 -1.52 -10.23 2.85
N SER A 165 -2.17 -9.82 3.95
CA SER A 165 -3.58 -9.40 3.95
C SER A 165 -3.84 -8.16 3.09
N ILE A 166 -2.93 -7.16 3.14
CA ILE A 166 -3.02 -5.96 2.30
C ILE A 166 -2.72 -6.30 0.84
N THR A 167 -1.75 -7.18 0.59
CA THR A 167 -1.45 -7.66 -0.76
C THR A 167 -2.65 -8.41 -1.36
N ALA A 168 -3.35 -9.22 -0.57
CA ALA A 168 -4.59 -9.88 -0.99
C ALA A 168 -5.69 -8.86 -1.31
N ALA A 169 -5.89 -7.87 -0.43
CA ALA A 169 -6.86 -6.79 -0.66
C ALA A 169 -6.61 -6.02 -1.96
N LYS A 170 -5.33 -5.68 -2.25
CA LYS A 170 -4.93 -5.04 -3.53
C LYS A 170 -5.31 -5.90 -4.74
N ARG A 171 -5.18 -7.23 -4.65
CA ARG A 171 -5.57 -8.14 -5.74
C ARG A 171 -7.08 -8.17 -5.93
N VAL A 172 -7.85 -8.26 -4.85
CA VAL A 172 -9.33 -8.27 -4.92
C VAL A 172 -9.85 -6.99 -5.58
N LEU A 173 -9.32 -5.81 -5.22
CA LEU A 173 -9.72 -4.55 -5.84
C LEU A 173 -9.40 -4.52 -7.34
N LYS A 174 -8.21 -4.96 -7.74
CA LYS A 174 -7.82 -5.04 -9.16
C LYS A 174 -8.69 -6.01 -9.94
N ASP A 175 -9.00 -7.16 -9.36
CA ASP A 175 -9.85 -8.17 -9.98
C ASP A 175 -11.30 -7.67 -10.11
N ALA A 176 -11.81 -6.94 -9.12
CA ALA A 176 -13.12 -6.31 -9.16
C ALA A 176 -13.22 -5.23 -10.25
N ASP A 177 -12.24 -4.32 -10.33
CA ASP A 177 -12.18 -3.30 -11.39
C ASP A 177 -12.12 -3.94 -12.79
N LYS A 178 -11.28 -4.98 -12.95
CA LYS A 178 -11.19 -5.71 -14.22
C LYS A 178 -12.51 -6.40 -14.59
N ARG A 179 -13.20 -7.00 -13.63
CA ARG A 179 -14.53 -7.60 -13.85
C ARG A 179 -15.57 -6.54 -14.23
N GLN A 180 -15.58 -5.40 -13.54
CA GLN A 180 -16.51 -4.31 -13.82
C GLN A 180 -16.33 -3.76 -15.24
N ARG A 181 -15.08 -3.52 -15.67
CA ARG A 181 -14.78 -3.05 -17.04
C ARG A 181 -15.25 -4.04 -18.11
N LYS A 182 -15.08 -5.35 -17.85
CA LYS A 182 -15.59 -6.38 -18.77
C LYS A 182 -17.12 -6.40 -18.86
N LEU A 183 -17.81 -6.25 -17.72
CA LEU A 183 -19.27 -6.21 -17.69
C LEU A 183 -19.82 -4.99 -18.42
N VAL A 184 -19.23 -3.80 -18.22
CA VAL A 184 -19.63 -2.58 -18.92
C VAL A 184 -19.39 -2.71 -20.43
N ALA A 185 -18.23 -3.22 -20.85
CA ALA A 185 -17.96 -3.46 -22.26
C ALA A 185 -18.94 -4.46 -22.90
N GLN A 186 -19.27 -5.55 -22.19
CA GLN A 186 -20.24 -6.54 -22.65
C GLN A 186 -21.65 -5.94 -22.78
N GLN A 187 -22.08 -5.11 -21.82
CA GLN A 187 -23.38 -4.46 -21.85
C GLN A 187 -23.49 -3.45 -22.99
N GLN A 188 -22.44 -2.66 -23.24
CA GLN A 188 -22.38 -1.73 -24.38
C GLN A 188 -22.46 -2.46 -25.72
N GLN A 189 -21.78 -3.61 -25.84
CA GLN A 189 -21.84 -4.42 -27.06
C GLN A 189 -23.25 -4.97 -27.32
N LEU A 190 -23.94 -5.45 -26.29
CA LEU A 190 -25.33 -5.92 -26.41
C LEU A 190 -26.29 -4.80 -26.81
N GLN A 191 -26.12 -3.59 -26.25
CA GLN A 191 -26.94 -2.43 -26.62
C GLN A 191 -26.74 -2.01 -28.08
N GLN A 192 -25.50 -2.03 -28.58
CA GLN A 192 -25.22 -1.73 -29.99
C GLN A 192 -25.87 -2.74 -30.95
N LEU A 193 -25.84 -4.04 -30.60
CA LEU A 193 -26.52 -5.07 -31.39
C LEU A 193 -28.04 -4.89 -31.40
N GLN A 194 -28.64 -4.48 -30.28
CA GLN A 194 -30.08 -4.20 -30.21
C GLN A 194 -30.48 -2.97 -31.05
N GLN A 195 -29.67 -1.91 -31.02
CA GLN A 195 -29.92 -0.72 -31.85
C GLN A 195 -29.84 -1.05 -33.34
N GLN A 196 -28.84 -1.83 -33.77
CA GLN A 196 -28.73 -2.28 -35.16
C GLN A 196 -29.92 -3.14 -35.59
N GLN A 197 -30.47 -3.98 -34.71
CA GLN A 197 -31.67 -4.76 -35.02
C GLN A 197 -32.91 -3.88 -35.17
N GLN A 198 -33.08 -2.86 -34.34
CA GLN A 198 -34.21 -1.93 -34.44
C GLN A 198 -34.15 -1.07 -35.72
N GLU A 199 -32.95 -0.63 -36.14
CA GLU A 199 -32.80 0.15 -37.38
C GLU A 199 -33.16 -0.66 -38.63
N VAL A 200 -32.84 -1.96 -38.67
CA VAL A 200 -33.18 -2.84 -39.81
C VAL A 200 -34.69 -3.12 -39.90
N GLU A 201 -35.40 -3.16 -38.78
CA GLU A 201 -36.84 -3.47 -38.77
C GLU A 201 -37.71 -2.32 -39.30
N VAL A 202 -37.30 -1.06 -39.10
CA VAL A 202 -38.05 0.13 -39.56
C VAL A 202 -38.04 0.29 -41.09
N ASP A 203 -37.00 -0.20 -41.78
CA ASP A 203 -36.83 -0.05 -43.24
C ASP A 203 -37.54 -1.15 -44.07
N THR A 204 -38.12 -2.17 -43.41
CA THR A 204 -38.83 -3.27 -44.10
C THR A 204 -40.36 -3.12 -44.10
N SER A 205 -40.89 -1.97 -43.71
CA SER A 205 -42.32 -1.70 -43.81
C SER A 205 -42.73 -1.63 -45.30
N PRO A 206 -43.52 -2.58 -45.82
CA PRO A 206 -43.92 -2.55 -47.21
C PRO A 206 -44.83 -1.35 -47.41
N HIS A 207 -44.44 -0.45 -48.31
CA HIS A 207 -45.34 0.51 -48.94
C HIS A 207 -46.44 -0.32 -49.61
N SER A 208 -47.54 -0.57 -48.92
CA SER A 208 -48.71 -1.21 -49.49
C SER A 208 -49.37 -0.21 -50.43
N ASP A 209 -49.02 -0.30 -51.71
CA ASP A 209 -49.81 0.24 -52.81
C ASP A 209 -51.21 -0.36 -52.73
N HIS A 210 -52.13 0.39 -52.12
CA HIS A 210 -53.55 0.10 -52.20
C HIS A 210 -54.07 0.69 -53.51
N ASP A 211 -53.89 -0.10 -54.56
CA ASP A 211 -54.73 -0.11 -55.74
C ASP A 211 -56.19 -0.44 -55.35
N LEU A 212 -57.09 -0.06 -56.27
CA LEU A 212 -58.54 -0.32 -56.36
C LEU A 212 -59.49 0.83 -55.95
N GLY A 213 -60.12 1.43 -56.97
CA GLY A 213 -61.24 2.36 -56.82
C GLY A 213 -61.95 2.77 -58.13
N VAL A 214 -62.42 1.78 -58.89
CA VAL A 214 -63.60 1.74 -59.80
C VAL A 214 -64.26 3.08 -60.22
N ARG A 215 -64.34 3.33 -61.54
CA ARG A 215 -65.13 4.41 -62.19
C ARG A 215 -66.64 4.24 -61.94
N PRO A 216 -67.40 5.33 -61.72
CA PRO A 216 -68.86 5.27 -61.69
C PRO A 216 -69.45 5.22 -63.11
N GLU A 217 -70.50 4.42 -63.26
CA GLU A 217 -71.37 4.37 -64.44
C GLU A 217 -72.06 5.72 -64.66
N SER A 218 -72.15 6.17 -65.91
CA SER A 218 -73.07 7.22 -66.36
C SER A 218 -73.22 7.15 -67.87
N GLY A 219 -74.45 6.88 -68.35
CA GLY A 219 -74.88 7.18 -69.72
C GLY A 219 -75.34 5.98 -70.52
#